data_AF-A0A935FFK0-F1
#
_entry.id   AF-A0A935FFK0-F1
#
_cell.length_a   1.000
_cell.length_b   1.000
_cell.length_c   1.000
_cell.angle_alpha   90.00
_cell.angle_beta   90.00
_cell.angle_gamma   90.00
#
_symmetry.space_group_name_H-M   'P 1'
#
loop_
_entity.id
_entity.type
_entity.pdbx_description
1 polymer ?
#
loop_
_entity_poly.entity_id
_entity_poly.type
_entity_poly.pdbx_seq_one_letter_code
_entity_poly.pdbx_strand_id
1 'polypeptide(L)'
;MFTGSFDETDDTFEQEIKDDCLNIIYRLLFVFYAESREDLDILPSNDPIYNKGYSLEMLRDLEQVPLYSETSLNGYFFHESLSKLFKVLSSGYREKENGQNKSFKVRHIDSPLFNTAKLHHLHKVKFRNKVWQDIICRLSLSKQQRNKTRGRISYANLGINQLGSVYESLLAYRGFYAEQDYIEVHKADKPNEGTYFVPRMRRDDFQENEILKDETSMI
;
A
#
# COMPACT_ATOMS: atom_id res chain seq x y z
N MET A 1 7.02 -29.34 -16.04
CA MET A 1 7.55 -30.10 -14.89
C MET A 1 8.44 -29.14 -14.09
N PHE A 2 7.80 -28.36 -13.21
CA PHE A 2 8.42 -27.66 -12.08
C PHE A 2 7.60 -28.14 -10.89
N THR A 3 8.05 -29.22 -10.26
CA THR A 3 7.51 -29.69 -8.99
C THR A 3 8.35 -29.04 -7.90
N GLY A 4 8.13 -27.74 -7.68
CA GLY A 4 8.51 -27.13 -6.41
C GLY A 4 7.41 -27.51 -5.44
N SER A 5 7.67 -28.51 -4.59
CA SER A 5 6.89 -28.67 -3.37
C SER A 5 7.00 -27.35 -2.62
N PHE A 6 5.88 -26.65 -2.45
CA PHE A 6 5.80 -25.64 -1.40
C PHE A 6 6.09 -26.37 -0.10
N ASP A 7 7.15 -25.96 0.59
CA ASP A 7 7.48 -26.51 1.90
C ASP A 7 6.47 -25.94 2.89
N GLU A 8 5.50 -26.75 3.30
CA GLU A 8 4.43 -26.42 4.25
C GLU A 8 4.98 -26.12 5.66
N THR A 9 6.30 -26.16 5.87
CA THR A 9 6.97 -25.87 7.16
C THR A 9 7.73 -24.55 7.21
N ASP A 10 7.65 -23.72 6.16
CA ASP A 10 8.25 -22.38 6.22
C ASP A 10 7.37 -21.41 7.02
N ASP A 11 7.42 -21.53 8.34
CA ASP A 11 6.76 -20.66 9.33
C ASP A 11 7.12 -19.16 9.19
N THR A 12 8.05 -18.81 8.27
CA THR A 12 8.50 -17.44 8.05
C THR A 12 7.79 -16.76 6.89
N PHE A 13 7.17 -17.50 5.96
CA PHE A 13 6.60 -16.93 4.73
C PHE A 13 5.54 -15.85 5.02
N GLU A 14 4.60 -16.11 5.93
CA GLU A 14 3.56 -15.11 6.25
C GLU A 14 4.13 -13.88 6.93
N GLN A 15 5.15 -14.08 7.77
CA GLN A 15 5.85 -12.98 8.40
C GLN A 15 6.62 -12.16 7.36
N GLU A 16 7.31 -12.80 6.42
CA GLU A 16 8.04 -12.14 5.34
C GLU A 16 7.11 -11.37 4.38
N ILE A 17 5.96 -11.96 4.01
CA ILE A 17 4.92 -11.27 3.22
C ILE A 17 4.34 -10.08 3.98
N LYS A 18 4.05 -10.24 5.28
CA LYS A 18 3.59 -9.15 6.13
C LYS A 18 4.63 -8.03 6.15
N ASP A 19 5.89 -8.35 6.39
CA ASP A 19 6.98 -7.38 6.49
C ASP A 19 7.19 -6.65 5.15
N ASP A 20 7.10 -7.35 4.02
CA ASP A 20 7.14 -6.75 2.70
C ASP A 20 5.96 -5.78 2.48
N CYS A 21 4.73 -6.18 2.86
CA CYS A 21 3.55 -5.30 2.80
C CYS A 21 3.75 -4.04 3.65
N LEU A 22 4.23 -4.21 4.89
CA LEU A 22 4.53 -3.11 5.80
C LEU A 22 5.58 -2.15 5.22
N ASN A 23 6.64 -2.70 4.64
CA ASN A 23 7.68 -1.91 3.99
C ASN A 23 7.11 -1.05 2.85
N ILE A 24 6.25 -1.62 2.00
CA ILE A 24 5.57 -0.89 0.92
C ILE A 24 4.70 0.24 1.47
N ILE A 25 3.89 -0.03 2.51
CA ILE A 25 3.04 0.99 3.13
C ILE A 25 3.90 2.11 3.73
N TYR A 26 4.99 1.78 4.43
CA TYR A 26 5.91 2.79 4.97
C TYR A 26 6.61 3.62 3.90
N ARG A 27 6.98 3.04 2.75
CA ARG A 27 7.49 3.82 1.60
C ARG A 27 6.46 4.85 1.15
N LEU A 28 5.20 4.45 0.99
CA LEU A 28 4.13 5.35 0.57
C LEU A 28 3.87 6.46 1.59
N LEU A 29 3.74 6.10 2.88
CA LEU A 29 3.52 7.06 3.96
C LEU A 29 4.69 8.06 4.06
N PHE A 30 5.93 7.59 3.93
CA PHE A 30 7.09 8.45 3.90
C PHE A 30 7.02 9.46 2.76
N VAL A 31 6.71 9.00 1.54
CA VAL A 31 6.63 9.91 0.38
C VAL A 31 5.48 10.88 0.52
N PHE A 32 4.28 10.44 0.94
CA PHE A 32 3.17 11.37 1.19
C PHE A 32 3.53 12.44 2.22
N TYR A 33 4.19 12.05 3.30
CA TYR A 33 4.65 12.99 4.32
C TYR A 33 5.68 13.97 3.76
N ALA A 34 6.72 13.47 3.10
CA ALA A 34 7.80 14.28 2.55
C ALA A 34 7.32 15.21 1.42
N GLU A 35 6.40 14.78 0.56
CA GLU A 35 5.80 15.64 -0.47
C GLU A 35 4.96 16.76 0.14
N SER A 36 4.29 16.49 1.26
CA SER A 36 3.43 17.48 1.95
C SER A 36 4.20 18.50 2.80
N ARG A 37 5.51 18.30 3.01
CA ARG A 37 6.38 19.11 3.88
C ARG A 37 7.57 19.64 3.10
N GLU A 38 7.29 20.56 2.18
CA GLU A 38 8.30 21.23 1.36
C GLU A 38 9.40 21.93 2.18
N ASP A 39 9.07 22.36 3.40
CA ASP A 39 10.00 23.00 4.34
C ASP A 39 11.16 22.08 4.77
N LEU A 40 10.98 20.76 4.68
CA LEU A 40 12.01 19.78 5.03
C LEU A 40 13.00 19.52 3.88
N ASP A 41 12.69 19.97 2.66
CA ASP A 41 13.51 19.80 1.44
C ASP A 41 13.93 18.33 1.18
N ILE A 42 13.15 17.35 1.65
CA ILE A 42 13.47 15.92 1.50
C ILE A 42 13.33 15.50 0.04
N LEU A 43 12.26 15.96 -0.60
CA LEU A 43 11.91 15.68 -1.99
C LEU A 43 11.81 16.99 -2.78
N PRO A 44 12.14 16.98 -4.08
CA PRO A 44 12.07 18.18 -4.92
C PRO A 44 10.62 18.45 -5.36
N SER A 45 9.69 18.58 -4.41
CA SER A 45 8.26 18.81 -4.65
C SER A 45 7.96 20.13 -5.37
N ASN A 46 8.92 21.06 -5.41
CA ASN A 46 8.83 22.30 -6.18
C ASN A 46 9.34 22.16 -7.63
N ASP A 47 9.92 21.01 -8.01
CA ASP A 47 10.40 20.76 -9.37
C ASP A 47 9.26 20.22 -10.26
N PRO A 48 8.92 20.88 -11.38
CA PRO A 48 7.84 20.44 -12.25
C PRO A 48 8.12 19.08 -12.91
N ILE A 49 9.37 18.69 -13.09
CA ILE A 49 9.77 17.38 -13.61
C ILE A 49 9.47 16.30 -12.57
N TYR A 50 9.73 16.58 -11.28
CA TYR A 50 9.34 15.69 -10.19
C TYR A 50 7.83 15.51 -10.14
N ASN A 51 7.11 16.63 -10.09
CA ASN A 51 5.65 16.63 -9.92
C ASN A 51 4.94 15.86 -11.04
N LYS A 52 5.36 16.04 -12.29
CA LYS A 52 4.73 15.36 -13.43
C LYS A 52 5.23 13.94 -13.67
N GLY A 53 6.48 13.65 -13.30
CA GLY A 53 7.15 12.41 -13.67
C GLY A 53 7.16 11.34 -12.56
N TYR A 54 7.08 11.75 -11.30
CA TYR A 54 7.38 10.87 -10.17
C TYR A 54 6.46 11.03 -8.96
N SER A 55 5.86 12.20 -8.73
CA SER A 55 5.15 12.48 -7.48
C SER A 55 4.01 11.49 -7.20
N LEU A 56 3.76 11.22 -5.92
CA LEU A 56 2.55 10.53 -5.51
C LEU A 56 1.32 11.39 -5.77
N GLU A 57 1.39 12.71 -5.64
CA GLU A 57 0.26 13.60 -5.96
C GLU A 57 -0.27 13.38 -7.39
N MET A 58 0.60 13.13 -8.37
CA MET A 58 0.20 12.75 -9.72
C MET A 58 -0.58 11.42 -9.77
N LEU A 59 -0.22 10.44 -8.93
CA LEU A 59 -0.97 9.19 -8.82
C LEU A 59 -2.29 9.38 -8.05
N ARG A 60 -2.33 10.32 -7.09
CA ARG A 60 -3.57 10.70 -6.40
C ARG A 60 -4.59 11.30 -7.36
N ASP A 61 -4.17 12.05 -8.36
CA ASP A 61 -5.11 12.56 -9.38
C ASP A 61 -5.80 11.45 -10.18
N LEU A 62 -5.28 10.22 -10.11
CA LEU A 62 -5.85 9.03 -10.74
C LEU A 62 -6.64 8.14 -9.76
N GLU A 63 -6.75 8.50 -8.49
CA GLU A 63 -7.28 7.64 -7.41
C GLU A 63 -8.78 7.31 -7.54
N GLN A 64 -9.54 8.15 -8.24
CA GLN A 64 -10.96 7.94 -8.53
C GLN A 64 -11.26 7.92 -10.04
N VAL A 65 -10.23 7.97 -10.89
CA VAL A 65 -10.42 7.93 -12.34
C VAL A 65 -10.91 6.54 -12.73
N PRO A 66 -12.11 6.40 -13.33
CA PRO A 66 -12.64 5.09 -13.65
C PRO A 66 -11.75 4.33 -14.65
N LEU A 67 -11.50 3.05 -14.35
CA LEU A 67 -10.73 2.14 -15.20
C LEU A 67 -11.71 1.28 -16.03
N TYR A 68 -12.14 1.80 -17.18
CA TYR A 68 -13.19 1.16 -18.00
C TYR A 68 -12.71 0.00 -18.88
N SER A 69 -11.42 -0.04 -19.24
CA SER A 69 -10.88 -1.06 -20.15
C SER A 69 -10.08 -2.13 -19.40
N GLU A 70 -10.04 -3.34 -19.95
CA GLU A 70 -9.22 -4.43 -19.40
C GLU A 70 -7.74 -4.03 -19.29
N THR A 71 -7.21 -3.33 -20.30
CA THR A 71 -5.85 -2.78 -20.28
C THR A 71 -5.65 -1.74 -19.18
N SER A 72 -6.65 -0.90 -18.90
CA SER A 72 -6.57 0.09 -17.82
C SER A 72 -6.64 -0.57 -16.43
N LEU A 73 -7.43 -1.63 -16.27
CA LEU A 73 -7.57 -2.37 -15.01
C LEU A 73 -6.37 -3.26 -14.70
N ASN A 74 -5.91 -4.00 -15.72
CA ASN A 74 -4.86 -5.02 -15.60
C ASN A 74 -3.48 -4.51 -16.08
N GLY A 75 -3.36 -3.23 -16.42
CA GLY A 75 -2.08 -2.59 -16.69
C GLY A 75 -1.20 -2.47 -15.43
N TYR A 76 0.00 -1.91 -15.62
CA TYR A 76 1.01 -1.76 -14.56
C TYR A 76 1.49 -0.32 -14.38
N PHE A 77 0.75 0.67 -14.90
CA PHE A 77 1.13 2.08 -14.86
C PHE A 77 1.50 2.54 -13.44
N PHE A 78 0.63 2.32 -12.45
CA PHE A 78 0.90 2.71 -11.07
C PHE A 78 2.15 2.00 -10.51
N HIS A 79 2.28 0.70 -10.77
CA HIS A 79 3.40 -0.09 -10.30
C HIS A 79 4.74 0.40 -10.87
N GLU A 80 4.78 0.67 -12.18
CA GLU A 80 5.98 1.18 -12.85
C GLU A 80 6.32 2.60 -12.39
N SER A 81 5.33 3.46 -12.17
CA SER A 81 5.53 4.82 -11.63
C SER A 81 6.13 4.78 -10.21
N LEU A 82 5.55 3.99 -9.31
CA LEU A 82 6.06 3.80 -7.95
C LEU A 82 7.46 3.17 -7.94
N SER A 83 7.70 2.17 -8.79
CA SER A 83 9.00 1.51 -8.89
C SER A 83 10.09 2.49 -9.36
N LYS A 84 9.77 3.36 -10.33
CA LYS A 84 10.68 4.42 -10.79
C LYS A 84 10.95 5.44 -9.71
N LEU A 85 9.90 5.90 -9.01
CA LEU A 85 10.04 6.82 -7.88
C LEU A 85 10.96 6.22 -6.81
N PHE A 86 10.66 5.02 -6.29
CA PHE A 86 11.47 4.39 -5.25
C PHE A 86 12.92 4.14 -5.70
N LYS A 87 13.13 3.77 -6.97
CA LYS A 87 14.48 3.65 -7.52
C LYS A 87 15.21 4.98 -7.48
N VAL A 88 14.61 6.05 -7.97
CA VAL A 88 15.20 7.40 -7.97
C VAL A 88 15.47 7.89 -6.54
N LEU A 89 14.60 7.60 -5.58
CA LEU A 89 14.83 7.92 -4.17
C LEU A 89 15.99 7.11 -3.58
N SER A 90 16.09 5.81 -3.91
CA SER A 90 17.16 4.94 -3.38
C SER A 90 18.54 5.26 -3.94
N SER A 91 18.65 5.58 -5.23
CA SER A 91 19.93 5.79 -5.91
C SER A 91 20.33 7.26 -6.04
N GLY A 92 19.38 8.18 -5.81
CA GLY A 92 19.50 9.56 -6.23
C GLY A 92 19.47 9.71 -7.75
N TYR A 93 19.44 10.96 -8.20
CA TYR A 93 19.55 11.34 -9.60
C TYR A 93 20.34 12.64 -9.73
N ARG A 94 21.46 12.61 -10.48
CA ARG A 94 22.32 13.78 -10.75
C ARG A 94 22.81 14.53 -9.50
N GLU A 95 22.90 13.86 -8.37
CA GLU A 95 23.24 14.46 -7.08
C GLU A 95 24.63 15.13 -7.08
N LYS A 96 25.60 14.55 -7.77
CA LYS A 96 27.01 15.02 -7.82
C LYS A 96 27.30 15.96 -9.01
N GLU A 97 26.32 16.30 -9.85
CA GLU A 97 26.54 17.20 -10.98
C GLU A 97 26.66 18.65 -10.48
N ASN A 98 27.84 19.27 -10.64
CA ASN A 98 28.07 20.68 -10.29
C ASN A 98 27.29 21.61 -11.24
N GLY A 99 26.51 22.52 -10.64
CA GLY A 99 25.36 23.20 -11.24
C GLY A 99 25.65 24.28 -12.28
N GLN A 100 26.16 23.91 -13.46
CA GLN A 100 26.05 24.81 -14.63
C GLN A 100 24.68 24.72 -15.32
N ASN A 101 23.93 23.62 -15.13
CA ASN A 101 22.57 23.47 -15.65
C ASN A 101 21.55 23.36 -14.51
N LYS A 102 20.42 24.07 -14.62
CA LYS A 102 19.21 23.90 -13.79
C LYS A 102 18.46 22.61 -14.17
N SER A 103 19.17 21.49 -14.21
CA SER A 103 18.59 20.19 -14.49
C SER A 103 17.94 19.61 -13.22
N PHE A 104 16.89 18.80 -13.41
CA PHE A 104 16.25 18.03 -12.35
C PHE A 104 17.28 17.20 -11.56
N LYS A 105 17.21 17.27 -10.22
CA LYS A 105 18.08 16.55 -9.30
C LYS A 105 17.26 15.93 -8.17
N VAL A 106 17.69 14.76 -7.70
CA VAL A 106 17.14 14.09 -6.53
C VAL A 106 18.30 13.60 -5.67
N ARG A 107 18.28 13.94 -4.38
CA ARG A 107 19.23 13.39 -3.41
C ARG A 107 18.86 11.95 -3.10
N HIS A 108 19.85 11.05 -3.03
CA HIS A 108 19.56 9.70 -2.55
C HIS A 108 19.12 9.75 -1.08
N ILE A 109 18.20 8.86 -0.72
CA ILE A 109 17.77 8.63 0.65
C ILE A 109 18.53 7.39 1.14
N ASP A 110 19.47 7.60 2.06
CA ASP A 110 20.19 6.51 2.72
C ASP A 110 19.30 5.84 3.77
N SER A 111 18.35 5.04 3.28
CA SER A 111 17.44 4.27 4.12
C SER A 111 17.21 2.89 3.52
N PRO A 112 17.30 1.82 4.34
CA PRO A 112 16.98 0.48 3.89
C PRO A 112 15.52 0.35 3.42
N LEU A 113 14.65 1.28 3.84
CA LEU A 113 13.25 1.34 3.45
C LEU A 113 13.09 1.36 1.93
N PHE A 114 13.93 2.09 1.19
CA PHE A 114 13.80 2.19 -0.28
C PHE A 114 14.61 1.15 -1.05
N ASN A 115 15.33 0.26 -0.36
CA ASN A 115 16.06 -0.81 -1.01
C ASN A 115 15.10 -1.95 -1.38
N THR A 116 14.67 -2.01 -2.64
CA THR A 116 13.78 -3.06 -3.15
C THR A 116 14.38 -4.47 -3.04
N ALA A 117 15.72 -4.62 -3.03
CA ALA A 117 16.35 -5.92 -2.85
C ALA A 117 16.23 -6.47 -1.42
N LYS A 118 15.73 -5.66 -0.47
CA LYS A 118 15.45 -6.11 0.90
C LYS A 118 14.04 -6.68 1.10
N LEU A 119 13.19 -6.66 0.07
CA LEU A 119 11.89 -7.34 0.13
C LEU A 119 12.10 -8.83 -0.19
N HIS A 120 11.47 -9.72 0.58
CA HIS A 120 11.64 -11.16 0.48
C HIS A 120 10.95 -11.71 -0.77
N HIS A 121 9.68 -11.36 -0.97
CA HIS A 121 8.84 -11.91 -2.02
C HIS A 121 8.34 -10.83 -2.99
N LEU A 122 7.94 -9.66 -2.49
CA LEU A 122 7.25 -8.66 -3.29
C LEU A 122 8.15 -7.91 -4.27
N HIS A 123 9.49 -8.03 -4.19
CA HIS A 123 10.41 -7.39 -5.14
C HIS A 123 10.25 -7.90 -6.59
N LYS A 124 9.70 -9.11 -6.79
CA LYS A 124 9.46 -9.70 -8.13
C LYS A 124 8.01 -9.58 -8.59
N VAL A 125 7.11 -9.13 -7.72
CA VAL A 125 5.67 -9.10 -7.98
C VAL A 125 5.29 -7.74 -8.55
N LYS A 126 4.50 -7.76 -9.62
CA LYS A 126 3.86 -6.54 -10.16
C LYS A 126 2.38 -6.54 -9.81
N PHE A 127 1.92 -5.45 -9.20
CA PHE A 127 0.51 -5.27 -8.90
C PHE A 127 -0.21 -4.56 -10.06
N ARG A 128 -1.43 -5.02 -10.33
CA ARG A 128 -2.31 -4.45 -11.36
C ARG A 128 -2.78 -3.06 -10.95
N ASN A 129 -3.09 -2.22 -11.94
CA ASN A 129 -3.60 -0.87 -11.72
C ASN A 129 -4.79 -0.83 -10.76
N LYS A 130 -5.77 -1.75 -10.89
CA LYS A 130 -6.93 -1.80 -9.98
C LYS A 130 -6.53 -1.94 -8.50
N VAL A 131 -5.48 -2.71 -8.21
CA VAL A 131 -5.00 -2.94 -6.84
C VAL A 131 -4.30 -1.70 -6.30
N TRP A 132 -3.39 -1.12 -7.09
CA TRP A 132 -2.71 0.11 -6.69
C TRP A 132 -3.65 1.30 -6.56
N GLN A 133 -4.62 1.43 -7.47
CA GLN A 133 -5.61 2.49 -7.40
C GLN A 133 -6.44 2.37 -6.11
N ASP A 134 -6.85 1.17 -5.70
CA ASP A 134 -7.54 0.95 -4.43
C ASP A 134 -6.65 1.34 -3.23
N ILE A 135 -5.38 0.89 -3.21
CA ILE A 135 -4.43 1.25 -2.15
C ILE A 135 -4.23 2.77 -2.06
N ILE A 136 -3.97 3.43 -3.18
CA ILE A 136 -3.77 4.88 -3.23
C ILE A 136 -5.05 5.61 -2.83
N CYS A 137 -6.22 5.18 -3.30
CA CYS A 137 -7.50 5.74 -2.91
C CYS A 137 -7.75 5.63 -1.39
N ARG A 138 -7.39 4.52 -0.77
CA ARG A 138 -7.50 4.31 0.69
C ARG A 138 -6.53 5.18 1.49
N LEU A 139 -5.33 5.42 0.97
CA LEU A 139 -4.34 6.29 1.59
C LEU A 139 -4.62 7.78 1.32
N SER A 140 -5.29 8.10 0.23
CA SER A 140 -5.54 9.49 -0.18
C SER A 140 -6.75 10.11 0.48
N LEU A 141 -7.78 9.33 0.80
CA LEU A 141 -9.12 9.84 1.08
C LEU A 141 -9.65 9.31 2.41
N SER A 142 -10.37 10.18 3.14
CA SER A 142 -11.04 9.81 4.38
C SER A 142 -12.05 8.67 4.18
N LYS A 143 -12.36 7.96 5.27
CA LYS A 143 -13.46 6.99 5.30
C LYS A 143 -14.75 7.67 4.85
N GLN A 144 -15.55 6.94 4.08
CA GLN A 144 -16.85 7.41 3.63
C GLN A 144 -17.79 7.52 4.83
N GLN A 145 -18.41 8.68 5.00
CA GLN A 145 -19.43 8.92 6.03
C GLN A 145 -20.75 9.25 5.34
N ARG A 146 -21.86 8.78 5.91
CA ARG A 146 -23.21 9.05 5.40
C ARG A 146 -23.40 10.57 5.29
N ASN A 147 -23.76 11.05 4.09
CA ASN A 147 -23.94 12.47 3.76
C ASN A 147 -22.69 13.36 3.79
N LYS A 148 -21.47 12.81 3.75
CA LYS A 148 -20.25 13.60 3.59
C LYS A 148 -19.39 13.11 2.43
N THR A 149 -18.91 14.06 1.63
CA THR A 149 -17.91 13.82 0.59
C THR A 149 -16.61 13.34 1.25
N ARG A 150 -15.94 12.37 0.63
CA ARG A 150 -14.60 11.93 1.06
C ARG A 150 -13.62 13.09 0.87
N GLY A 151 -12.92 13.49 1.92
CA GLY A 151 -11.89 14.54 1.84
C GLY A 151 -10.51 13.94 1.59
N ARG A 152 -9.65 14.65 0.84
CA ARG A 152 -8.23 14.29 0.73
C ARG A 152 -7.54 14.45 2.08
N ILE A 153 -6.81 13.41 2.50
CA ILE A 153 -5.99 13.41 3.70
C ILE A 153 -4.77 14.32 3.45
N SER A 154 -4.49 15.20 4.40
CA SER A 154 -3.29 16.03 4.41
C SER A 154 -2.25 15.39 5.34
N TYR A 155 -1.13 14.98 4.77
CA TYR A 155 -0.04 14.33 5.51
C TYR A 155 0.87 15.34 6.25
N ALA A 156 0.75 16.64 5.95
CA ALA A 156 1.60 17.69 6.54
C ALA A 156 1.37 17.85 8.05
N ASN A 157 0.14 17.58 8.50
CA ASN A 157 -0.33 17.79 9.87
C ASN A 157 -0.51 16.49 10.66
N LEU A 158 0.01 15.36 10.16
CA LEU A 158 0.00 14.11 10.91
C LEU A 158 0.85 14.27 12.17
N GLY A 159 0.18 14.45 13.31
CA GLY A 159 0.85 14.52 14.61
C GLY A 159 1.55 13.19 14.93
N ILE A 160 2.60 13.26 15.75
CA ILE A 160 3.39 12.08 16.19
C ILE A 160 2.50 10.95 16.71
N ASN A 161 1.44 11.30 17.45
CA ASN A 161 0.49 10.34 18.00
C ASN A 161 -0.35 9.62 16.93
N GLN A 162 -0.72 10.31 15.84
CA GLN A 162 -1.45 9.69 14.74
C GLN A 162 -0.54 8.74 13.96
N LEU A 163 0.70 9.16 13.70
CA LEU A 163 1.70 8.30 13.05
C LEU A 163 1.99 7.05 13.91
N GLY A 164 2.17 7.24 15.22
CA GLY A 164 2.32 6.15 16.19
C GLY A 164 1.15 5.18 16.16
N SER A 165 -0.09 5.68 16.14
CA SER A 165 -1.28 4.80 16.07
C SER A 165 -1.35 3.97 14.78
N VAL A 166 -0.88 4.52 13.65
CA VAL A 166 -0.79 3.80 12.38
C VAL A 166 0.27 2.71 12.47
N TYR A 167 1.46 3.01 13.01
CA TYR A 167 2.52 2.03 13.22
C TYR A 167 2.07 0.88 14.12
N GLU A 168 1.46 1.19 15.27
CA GLU A 168 0.97 0.17 16.21
C GLU A 168 -0.11 -0.72 15.55
N SER A 169 -1.05 -0.12 14.82
CA SER A 169 -2.11 -0.87 14.13
C SER A 169 -1.54 -1.79 13.05
N LEU A 170 -0.55 -1.32 12.30
CA LEU A 170 0.13 -2.08 11.25
C LEU A 170 0.98 -3.22 11.83
N LEU A 171 1.67 -3.00 12.94
CA LEU A 171 2.44 -4.04 13.62
C LEU A 171 1.54 -5.11 14.24
N ALA A 172 0.35 -4.72 14.73
CA ALA A 172 -0.65 -5.63 15.28
C ALA A 172 -1.28 -6.55 14.22
N TYR A 173 -1.27 -6.17 12.94
CA TYR A 173 -1.82 -6.99 11.86
C TYR A 173 -1.10 -8.35 11.80
N ARG A 174 -1.85 -9.45 11.79
CA ARG A 174 -1.31 -10.79 11.56
C ARG A 174 -2.14 -11.46 10.48
N GLY A 175 -1.46 -11.95 9.45
CA GLY A 175 -2.03 -12.84 8.45
C GLY A 175 -1.54 -14.26 8.70
N PHE A 176 -2.22 -15.22 8.11
CA PHE A 176 -1.79 -16.62 8.02
C PHE A 176 -2.08 -17.11 6.60
N TYR A 177 -1.36 -18.12 6.14
CA TYR A 177 -1.63 -18.72 4.85
C TYR A 177 -2.88 -19.60 4.94
N ALA A 178 -3.86 -19.35 4.08
CA ALA A 178 -5.09 -20.13 4.04
C ALA A 178 -4.87 -21.39 3.20
N GLU A 179 -4.58 -22.53 3.85
CA GLU A 179 -4.45 -23.85 3.20
C GLU A 179 -5.79 -24.39 2.66
N GLN A 180 -6.89 -23.85 3.17
CA GLN A 180 -8.26 -24.20 2.81
C GLN A 180 -9.11 -22.94 2.83
N ASP A 181 -10.33 -23.02 2.31
CA ASP A 181 -11.27 -21.91 2.43
C ASP A 181 -11.58 -21.63 3.91
N TYR A 182 -11.48 -20.36 4.31
CA TYR A 182 -11.94 -19.87 5.61
C TYR A 182 -13.16 -18.97 5.44
N ILE A 183 -14.01 -18.93 6.45
CA ILE A 183 -15.05 -17.92 6.62
C ILE A 183 -14.69 -17.03 7.80
N GLU A 184 -15.08 -15.77 7.74
CA GLU A 184 -14.94 -14.83 8.83
C GLU A 184 -16.23 -14.81 9.64
N VAL A 185 -16.13 -15.03 10.96
CA VAL A 185 -17.27 -15.07 11.88
C VAL A 185 -17.11 -14.05 13.00
N HIS A 186 -18.25 -13.57 13.50
CA HIS A 186 -18.34 -12.65 14.62
C HIS A 186 -19.42 -13.12 15.60
N LYS A 187 -19.40 -12.59 16.83
CA LYS A 187 -20.52 -12.78 17.76
C LYS A 187 -21.80 -12.28 17.10
N ALA A 188 -22.91 -13.00 17.28
CA ALA A 188 -24.21 -12.66 16.71
C ALA A 188 -24.50 -11.14 16.76
N ASP A 189 -24.73 -10.57 15.58
CA ASP A 189 -25.07 -9.15 15.37
C ASP A 189 -24.04 -8.12 15.89
N LYS A 190 -22.79 -8.55 16.14
CA LYS A 190 -21.70 -7.73 16.69
C LYS A 190 -20.39 -7.82 15.87
N PRO A 191 -20.41 -7.49 14.57
CA PRO A 191 -19.21 -7.55 13.73
C PRO A 191 -18.09 -6.60 14.18
N ASN A 192 -18.44 -5.52 14.89
CA ASN A 192 -17.47 -4.51 15.35
C ASN A 192 -16.70 -4.91 16.63
N GLU A 193 -17.07 -6.00 17.31
CA GLU A 193 -16.36 -6.49 18.51
C GLU A 193 -15.14 -7.36 18.18
N GLY A 194 -14.83 -7.52 16.89
CA GLY A 194 -13.76 -8.38 16.40
C GLY A 194 -14.28 -9.66 15.76
N THR A 195 -13.49 -10.17 14.83
CA THR A 195 -13.81 -11.30 13.97
C THR A 195 -12.75 -12.39 14.10
N TYR A 196 -13.13 -13.62 13.73
CA TYR A 196 -12.25 -14.77 13.74
C TYR A 196 -12.40 -15.53 12.42
N PHE A 197 -11.31 -16.12 11.94
CA PHE A 197 -11.33 -17.00 10.79
C PHE A 197 -11.54 -18.45 11.23
N VAL A 198 -12.51 -19.12 10.64
CA VAL A 198 -12.77 -20.55 10.86
C VAL A 198 -12.81 -21.28 9.52
N PRO A 199 -12.35 -22.54 9.44
CA PRO A 199 -12.44 -23.32 8.22
C PRO A 199 -13.87 -23.36 7.69
N ARG A 200 -14.04 -23.20 6.39
CA ARG A 200 -15.36 -23.17 5.74
C ARG A 200 -16.18 -24.44 5.99
N MET A 201 -15.53 -25.58 6.24
CA MET A 201 -16.21 -26.83 6.61
C MET A 201 -17.01 -26.72 7.92
N ARG A 202 -16.63 -25.78 8.80
CA ARG A 202 -17.32 -25.49 10.07
C ARG A 202 -18.43 -24.46 9.93
N ARG A 203 -18.78 -24.04 8.71
CA ARG A 203 -19.84 -23.05 8.49
C ARG A 203 -21.14 -23.41 9.19
N ASP A 204 -21.52 -24.68 9.16
CA ASP A 204 -22.79 -25.15 9.72
C ASP A 204 -22.82 -25.11 11.27
N ASP A 205 -21.68 -24.84 11.91
CA ASP A 205 -21.59 -24.56 13.36
C ASP A 205 -22.11 -23.15 13.72
N PHE A 206 -22.27 -22.25 12.74
CA PHE A 206 -22.56 -20.83 12.94
C PHE A 206 -23.90 -20.42 12.31
N GLN A 207 -24.60 -19.49 12.96
CA GLN A 207 -25.81 -18.90 12.40
C GLN A 207 -25.47 -17.87 11.30
N GLU A 208 -26.42 -17.62 10.39
CA GLU A 208 -26.21 -16.67 9.29
C GLU A 208 -25.92 -15.23 9.75
N ASN A 209 -26.33 -14.84 10.96
CA ASN A 209 -26.03 -13.54 11.58
C ASN A 209 -24.70 -13.52 12.37
N GLU A 210 -23.97 -14.63 12.37
CA GLU A 210 -22.61 -14.75 12.92
C GLU A 210 -21.56 -14.81 11.81
N ILE A 211 -21.97 -15.00 10.54
CA ILE A 211 -21.06 -15.07 9.39
C ILE A 211 -20.96 -13.67 8.78
N LEU A 212 -19.73 -13.14 8.72
CA LEU A 212 -19.47 -11.89 8.04
C LEU A 212 -19.61 -12.07 6.53
N LYS A 213 -20.39 -11.21 5.89
CA LYS A 213 -20.59 -11.20 4.43
C LYS A 213 -20.00 -9.91 3.88
N ASP A 214 -19.05 -10.03 2.95
CA ASP A 214 -18.57 -8.87 2.22
C ASP A 214 -19.71 -8.33 1.33
N GLU A 215 -20.04 -7.05 1.48
CA GLU A 215 -21.01 -6.36 0.60
C GLU A 215 -20.57 -6.36 -0.88
N THR A 216 -19.30 -6.67 -1.14
CA THR A 216 -18.68 -6.65 -2.47
C THR A 216 -18.66 -8.01 -3.18
N SER A 217 -19.09 -9.10 -2.52
CA SER A 217 -19.07 -10.45 -3.09
C SER A 217 -20.38 -10.88 -3.77
N MET A 218 -21.33 -9.95 -3.95
CA MET A 218 -22.46 -10.15 -4.86
C MET A 218 -22.04 -9.82 -6.30
N ILE A 219 -21.32 -10.75 -6.93
CA ILE A 219 -21.32 -10.89 -8.40
C ILE A 219 -22.04 -12.19 -8.72
#